data_AF-A0AAD2CW88-F1
#
_entry.id   AF-A0AAD2CW88-F1
#
_cell.length_a   1.000
_cell.length_b   1.000
_cell.length_c   1.000
_cell.angle_alpha   90.00
_cell.angle_beta   90.00
_cell.angle_gamma   90.00
#
_symmetry.space_group_name_H-M   'P 1'
#
loop_
_entity.id
_entity.type
_entity.pdbx_description
1 polymer ?
#
loop_
_entity_poly.entity_id
_entity_poly.type
_entity_poly.pdbx_seq_one_letter_code
_entity_poly.pdbx_strand_id
1 'polypeptide(L)'
;MDFTIYGWVYYQTDGALGTNKIGRWLGVSQRTGPMMTYWILPKSGRPISTDTVQNITETEKQTDVVKEQMAQWTTDVSKILDARTGDISWGKDEIPPQLMFDLELEDKEFKCNFNKLIKADDVDNGTLQGTTETDDINAQNYVNMETGLRRGQEGELQPAVVHRRLVDAEGNPMGVANNNQLLDTRQYKVEYEDGSTKVLAANLLAENLLAQVDEHGHRHLLRKRSRNIVLMRRQ
;
A
#
# COMPACT_ATOMS: atom_id res chain seq x y z
N MET A 1 3.14 -21.76 15.14
CA MET A 1 3.99 -22.47 14.17
C MET A 1 4.21 -21.50 13.04
N ASP A 2 5.43 -21.04 12.87
CA ASP A 2 5.75 -20.04 11.85
C ASP A 2 6.27 -20.76 10.62
N PHE A 3 5.57 -20.60 9.50
CA PHE A 3 6.01 -21.07 8.19
C PHE A 3 6.70 -19.93 7.46
N THR A 4 7.86 -20.22 6.85
CA THR A 4 8.53 -19.26 5.97
C THR A 4 7.87 -19.28 4.60
N ILE A 5 7.66 -18.09 4.00
CA ILE A 5 7.19 -18.01 2.62
C ILE A 5 8.12 -18.80 1.70
N TYR A 6 7.55 -19.63 0.84
CA TYR A 6 8.29 -20.54 -0.02
C TYR A 6 9.17 -21.58 0.72
N GLY A 7 8.85 -21.88 1.98
CA GLY A 7 9.47 -22.96 2.75
C GLY A 7 9.05 -24.36 2.29
N TRP A 8 9.88 -25.37 2.53
CA TRP A 8 9.54 -26.77 2.25
C TRP A 8 8.62 -27.33 3.34
N VAL A 9 7.52 -27.96 2.92
CA VAL A 9 6.52 -28.54 3.83
C VAL A 9 6.06 -29.92 3.34
N TYR A 10 5.69 -30.77 4.30
CA TYR A 10 4.89 -31.96 4.05
C TYR A 10 3.41 -31.63 4.06
N TYR A 11 2.67 -32.20 3.11
CA TYR A 11 1.22 -32.09 3.04
C TYR A 11 0.60 -33.42 2.62
N GLN A 12 -0.66 -33.62 2.99
CA GLN A 12 -1.46 -34.79 2.62
C GLN A 12 -2.72 -34.34 1.89
N THR A 13 -3.10 -35.06 0.83
CA THR A 13 -4.28 -34.71 0.00
C THR A 13 -5.53 -35.51 0.36
N ASP A 14 -5.39 -36.67 1.00
CA ASP A 14 -6.47 -37.67 1.08
C ASP A 14 -6.98 -37.87 2.51
N GLY A 15 -6.86 -36.85 3.37
CA GLY A 15 -7.36 -36.87 4.75
C GLY A 15 -6.64 -37.87 5.65
N ALA A 16 -5.56 -37.42 6.31
CA ALA A 16 -4.80 -38.11 7.37
C ALA A 16 -4.17 -39.50 7.08
N LEU A 17 -4.64 -40.23 6.06
CA LEU A 17 -4.12 -41.55 5.63
C LEU A 17 -3.25 -41.48 4.37
N GLY A 18 -3.05 -40.29 3.82
CA GLY A 18 -2.26 -40.09 2.60
C GLY A 18 -0.75 -40.22 2.86
N THR A 19 -0.01 -40.64 1.83
CA THR A 19 1.46 -40.55 1.85
C THR A 19 1.89 -39.08 1.93
N ASN A 20 2.90 -38.80 2.75
CA ASN A 20 3.45 -37.45 2.90
C ASN A 20 4.07 -37.00 1.57
N LYS A 21 3.49 -35.98 0.96
CA LYS A 21 4.02 -35.33 -0.26
C LYS A 21 4.74 -34.05 0.13
N ILE A 22 5.77 -33.69 -0.63
CA ILE A 22 6.53 -32.44 -0.43
C ILE A 22 5.97 -31.35 -1.34
N GLY A 23 5.84 -30.14 -0.79
CA GLY A 23 5.47 -28.94 -1.53
C GLY A 23 6.10 -27.68 -0.95
N ARG A 24 5.85 -26.54 -1.59
CA ARG A 24 6.25 -25.22 -1.08
C ARG A 24 5.09 -24.49 -0.46
N TRP A 25 5.29 -23.91 0.71
CA TRP A 25 4.26 -23.12 1.39
C TRP A 25 4.12 -21.73 0.77
N LEU A 26 2.90 -21.32 0.44
CA LEU A 26 2.60 -20.04 -0.21
C LEU A 26 1.89 -19.05 0.72
N GLY A 27 1.19 -19.52 1.74
CA GLY A 27 0.46 -18.64 2.66
C GLY A 27 -0.76 -19.28 3.31
N VAL A 28 -1.48 -18.48 4.09
CA VAL A 28 -2.78 -18.86 4.66
C VAL A 28 -3.86 -18.72 3.59
N SER A 29 -4.71 -19.74 3.44
CA SER A 29 -5.90 -19.68 2.60
C SER A 29 -7.07 -19.19 3.43
N GLN A 30 -7.63 -18.04 3.07
CA GLN A 30 -8.76 -17.43 3.79
C GLN A 30 -10.12 -17.98 3.34
N ARG A 31 -10.18 -18.86 2.33
CA ARG A 31 -11.43 -19.15 1.60
C ARG A 31 -11.78 -20.63 1.50
N THR A 32 -11.77 -21.37 2.61
CA THR A 32 -12.46 -22.68 2.66
C THR A 32 -12.67 -23.16 4.10
N GLY A 33 -13.91 -23.09 4.58
CA GLY A 33 -14.37 -23.75 5.81
C GLY A 33 -13.91 -23.14 7.14
N PRO A 34 -14.38 -23.69 8.28
CA PRO A 34 -14.02 -23.25 9.64
C PRO A 34 -12.60 -23.66 10.06
N MET A 35 -11.93 -24.52 9.28
CA MET A 35 -10.55 -24.95 9.53
C MET A 35 -9.56 -24.02 8.82
N MET A 36 -8.46 -23.73 9.50
CA MET A 36 -7.35 -22.97 8.94
C MET A 36 -6.71 -23.79 7.81
N THR A 37 -6.90 -23.35 6.58
CA THR A 37 -6.30 -23.97 5.40
C THR A 37 -5.10 -23.15 4.92
N TYR A 38 -4.16 -23.79 4.24
CA TYR A 38 -2.94 -23.18 3.72
C TYR A 38 -2.83 -23.42 2.22
N TRP A 39 -2.22 -22.46 1.52
CA TRP A 39 -1.84 -22.59 0.13
C TRP A 39 -0.50 -23.29 0.01
N ILE A 40 -0.45 -24.34 -0.78
CA ILE A 40 0.75 -25.13 -1.04
C ILE A 40 0.92 -25.29 -2.54
N LEU A 41 2.16 -25.18 -3.00
CA LEU A 41 2.56 -25.49 -4.37
C LEU A 41 3.08 -26.93 -4.45
N PRO A 42 2.28 -27.88 -4.98
CA PRO A 42 2.71 -29.24 -5.26
C PRO A 42 3.59 -29.31 -6.52
N LYS A 43 4.18 -30.48 -6.79
CA LYS A 43 4.96 -30.73 -8.03
C LYS A 43 4.18 -30.53 -9.33
N SER A 44 2.85 -30.51 -9.27
CA SER A 44 1.99 -30.26 -10.44
C SER A 44 1.92 -28.79 -10.87
N GLY A 45 2.52 -27.86 -10.10
CA GLY A 45 2.55 -26.43 -10.42
C GLY A 45 1.22 -25.69 -10.23
N ARG A 46 0.16 -26.38 -9.80
CA ARG A 46 -1.16 -25.77 -9.50
C ARG A 46 -1.34 -25.67 -7.98
N PRO A 47 -1.51 -24.47 -7.40
CA PRO A 47 -1.71 -24.32 -5.96
C PRO A 47 -2.93 -25.10 -5.44
N ILE A 48 -2.78 -25.75 -4.29
CA ILE A 48 -3.84 -26.49 -3.60
C ILE A 48 -4.02 -25.93 -2.20
N SER A 49 -5.27 -25.89 -1.72
CA SER A 49 -5.63 -25.56 -0.34
C SER A 49 -5.74 -26.83 0.51
N THR A 50 -4.94 -26.97 1.57
CA THR A 50 -5.00 -28.11 2.49
C THR A 50 -4.93 -27.66 3.96
N ASP A 51 -5.55 -28.41 4.85
CA ASP A 51 -5.57 -28.19 6.31
C ASP A 51 -4.41 -28.91 7.04
N THR A 52 -3.94 -30.06 6.53
CA THR A 52 -2.84 -30.82 7.13
C THR A 52 -1.49 -30.47 6.52
N VAL A 53 -0.70 -29.65 7.24
CA VAL A 53 0.64 -29.19 6.82
C VAL A 53 1.65 -29.35 7.95
N GLN A 54 2.83 -29.88 7.65
CA GLN A 54 3.94 -30.04 8.59
C GLN A 54 5.23 -29.45 8.02
N ASN A 55 6.02 -28.77 8.84
CA ASN A 55 7.30 -28.22 8.43
C ASN A 55 8.35 -29.33 8.33
N ILE A 56 9.21 -29.29 7.31
CA ILE A 56 10.33 -30.24 7.20
C ILE A 56 11.47 -29.78 8.10
N THR A 57 11.86 -30.60 9.07
CA THR A 57 12.95 -30.28 9.99
C THR A 57 14.30 -30.33 9.28
N GLU A 58 15.31 -29.62 9.81
CA GLU A 58 16.63 -29.58 9.18
C GLU A 58 17.29 -30.97 9.14
N THR A 59 17.04 -31.80 10.15
CA THR A 59 17.51 -33.19 10.19
C THR A 59 16.88 -34.04 9.08
N GLU A 60 15.59 -33.85 8.79
CA GLU A 60 14.91 -34.58 7.71
C GLU A 60 15.40 -34.12 6.33
N LYS A 61 15.69 -32.83 6.14
CA LYS A 61 16.28 -32.32 4.88
C LYS A 61 17.65 -32.94 4.57
N GLN A 62 18.39 -33.37 5.59
CA GLN A 62 19.67 -34.03 5.40
C GLN A 62 19.55 -35.49 4.93
N THR A 63 18.38 -36.10 5.07
CA THR A 63 18.12 -37.48 4.63
C THR A 63 18.12 -37.55 3.10
N ASP A 64 18.80 -38.55 2.54
CA ASP A 64 18.98 -38.68 1.09
C ASP A 64 17.65 -38.85 0.33
N VAL A 65 16.69 -39.57 0.92
CA VAL A 65 15.33 -39.73 0.37
C VAL A 65 14.63 -38.38 0.17
N VAL A 66 14.77 -37.46 1.12
CA VAL A 66 14.11 -36.15 1.07
C VAL A 66 14.79 -35.25 0.05
N LYS A 67 16.13 -35.29 -0.05
CA LYS A 67 16.89 -34.55 -1.06
C LYS A 67 16.52 -34.98 -2.47
N GLU A 68 16.40 -36.28 -2.71
CA GLU A 68 15.95 -36.80 -4.02
C GLU A 68 14.56 -36.31 -4.38
N GLN A 69 13.62 -36.33 -3.43
CA GLN A 69 12.27 -35.80 -3.65
C GLN A 69 12.26 -34.29 -3.92
N MET A 70 13.08 -33.51 -3.21
CA MET A 70 13.23 -32.07 -3.44
C MET A 70 13.83 -31.77 -4.83
N ALA A 71 14.81 -32.55 -5.27
CA ALA A 71 15.43 -32.41 -6.59
C ALA A 71 14.45 -32.76 -7.72
N GLN A 72 13.68 -33.85 -7.56
CA GLN A 72 12.61 -34.23 -8.49
C GLN A 72 11.54 -33.13 -8.57
N TRP A 73 11.07 -32.64 -7.42
CA TRP A 73 10.10 -31.54 -7.37
C TRP A 73 10.61 -30.29 -8.10
N THR A 74 11.87 -29.91 -7.85
CA THR A 74 12.46 -28.70 -8.45
C THR A 74 12.57 -28.84 -9.97
N THR A 75 12.94 -30.02 -10.46
CA THR A 75 13.04 -30.31 -11.90
C THR A 75 11.68 -30.26 -12.58
N ASP A 76 10.65 -30.84 -11.97
CA ASP A 76 9.29 -30.86 -12.51
C ASP A 76 8.68 -29.45 -12.54
N VAL A 77 8.86 -28.68 -11.46
CA VAL A 77 8.33 -27.32 -11.36
C VAL A 77 9.08 -26.35 -12.27
N SER A 78 10.41 -26.46 -12.38
CA SER A 78 11.19 -25.67 -13.35
C SER A 78 10.71 -25.91 -14.77
N LYS A 79 10.45 -27.16 -15.18
CA LYS A 79 9.87 -27.44 -16.51
C LYS A 79 8.52 -26.77 -16.76
N ILE A 80 7.68 -26.61 -15.72
CA ILE A 80 6.35 -26.01 -15.83
C ILE A 80 6.41 -24.49 -15.79
N LEU A 81 7.24 -23.92 -14.91
CA LEU A 81 7.34 -22.47 -14.70
C LEU A 81 8.30 -21.80 -15.69
N ASP A 82 9.38 -22.48 -16.09
CA ASP A 82 10.31 -22.03 -17.12
C ASP A 82 9.84 -22.38 -18.54
N ALA A 83 8.69 -23.07 -18.67
CA ALA A 83 7.94 -23.08 -19.93
C ALA A 83 7.44 -21.65 -20.17
N ARG A 84 8.38 -20.82 -20.67
CA ARG A 84 8.27 -19.47 -21.21
C ARG A 84 6.81 -19.12 -21.33
N THR A 85 6.29 -18.39 -20.34
CA THR A 85 4.95 -17.77 -20.28
C THR A 85 4.28 -18.00 -21.61
N GLY A 86 3.57 -19.14 -21.74
CA GLY A 86 3.16 -19.64 -23.05
C GLY A 86 2.62 -18.46 -23.81
N ASP A 87 3.32 -18.05 -24.87
CA ASP A 87 3.09 -16.79 -25.57
C ASP A 87 1.58 -16.79 -25.81
N ILE A 88 0.84 -15.98 -25.05
CA ILE A 88 -0.61 -16.02 -25.12
C ILE A 88 -0.90 -15.24 -26.38
N SER A 89 -0.68 -15.90 -27.52
CA SER A 89 -0.99 -15.39 -28.83
C SER A 89 -2.50 -15.46 -28.95
N TRP A 90 -3.18 -14.56 -28.25
CA TRP A 90 -4.53 -14.18 -28.62
C TRP A 90 -4.44 -13.81 -30.09
N GLY A 91 -5.11 -14.57 -30.95
CA GLY A 91 -5.28 -14.15 -32.34
C GLY A 91 -5.93 -12.77 -32.28
N LYS A 92 -5.39 -11.79 -33.03
CA LYS A 92 -5.94 -10.43 -33.07
C LYS A 92 -7.44 -10.45 -33.43
N ASP A 93 -7.89 -11.50 -34.13
CA ASP A 93 -9.28 -11.76 -34.53
C ASP A 93 -10.17 -12.35 -33.42
N GLU A 94 -9.61 -12.91 -32.36
CA GLU A 94 -10.36 -13.51 -31.23
C GLU A 94 -10.70 -12.49 -30.14
N ILE A 95 -10.06 -11.32 -30.17
CA ILE A 95 -10.31 -10.23 -29.22
C ILE A 95 -11.45 -9.38 -29.79
N PRO A 96 -12.59 -9.24 -29.07
CA PRO A 96 -13.65 -8.34 -29.50
C PRO A 96 -13.08 -6.94 -29.77
N PRO A 97 -13.47 -6.25 -30.85
CA PRO A 97 -12.91 -4.94 -31.19
C PRO A 97 -13.01 -3.90 -30.06
N GLN A 98 -13.98 -4.07 -29.17
CA GLN A 98 -14.20 -3.23 -27.97
C GLN A 98 -13.10 -3.38 -26.90
N LEU A 99 -12.40 -4.51 -26.89
CA LEU A 99 -11.29 -4.83 -25.98
C LEU A 99 -9.92 -4.60 -26.63
N MET A 100 -9.91 -4.27 -27.92
CA MET A 100 -8.69 -4.05 -28.68
C MET A 100 -8.47 -2.55 -28.83
N PHE A 101 -7.41 -2.03 -28.21
CA PHE A 101 -7.01 -0.64 -28.40
C PHE A 101 -6.25 -0.51 -29.72
N ASP A 102 -6.95 -0.15 -30.80
CA ASP A 102 -6.34 0.09 -32.12
C ASP A 102 -6.32 1.58 -32.44
N LEU A 103 -5.12 2.17 -32.43
CA LEU A 103 -4.93 3.58 -32.75
C LEU A 103 -5.48 3.94 -34.13
N GLU A 104 -5.58 3.02 -35.09
CA GLU A 104 -6.06 3.32 -36.44
C GLU A 104 -7.57 3.56 -36.50
N LEU A 105 -8.34 2.95 -35.60
CA LEU A 105 -9.80 3.08 -35.52
C LEU A 105 -10.25 4.32 -34.74
N GLU A 106 -9.35 4.94 -33.98
CA GLU A 106 -9.65 6.11 -33.15
C GLU A 106 -9.85 7.41 -33.96
N ASP A 107 -10.63 8.32 -33.40
CA ASP A 107 -10.98 9.59 -34.03
C ASP A 107 -9.76 10.51 -34.24
N LYS A 108 -9.88 11.41 -35.23
CA LYS A 108 -8.82 12.37 -35.58
C LYS A 108 -8.44 13.28 -34.40
N GLU A 109 -9.40 13.59 -33.53
CA GLU A 109 -9.20 14.41 -32.34
C GLU A 109 -8.40 13.66 -31.26
N PHE A 110 -8.66 12.36 -31.07
CA PHE A 110 -7.90 11.49 -30.17
C PHE A 110 -6.45 11.32 -30.66
N LYS A 111 -6.26 11.03 -31.95
CA LYS A 111 -4.92 10.92 -32.56
C LYS A 111 -4.10 12.20 -32.41
N CYS A 112 -4.75 13.36 -32.46
CA CYS A 112 -4.08 14.65 -32.30
C CYS A 112 -3.64 14.89 -30.85
N ASN A 113 -4.47 14.49 -29.86
CA ASN A 113 -4.11 14.56 -28.45
C ASN A 113 -3.05 13.51 -28.06
N PHE A 114 -3.12 12.29 -28.61
CA PHE A 114 -2.16 11.22 -28.35
C PHE A 114 -0.77 11.53 -28.96
N ASN A 115 -0.74 12.06 -30.20
CA ASN A 115 0.50 12.48 -30.86
C ASN A 115 0.94 13.90 -30.48
N LYS A 116 0.29 14.51 -29.49
CA LYS A 116 0.71 15.80 -28.95
C LYS A 116 2.02 15.57 -28.21
N LEU A 117 3.11 15.70 -28.95
CA LEU A 117 4.44 15.82 -28.38
C LEU A 117 4.35 16.97 -27.39
N ILE A 118 4.53 16.61 -26.13
CA ILE A 118 4.67 17.54 -25.03
C ILE A 118 5.83 18.48 -25.40
N LYS A 119 5.54 19.65 -25.95
CA LYS A 119 6.54 20.68 -26.22
C LYS A 119 6.94 21.26 -24.88
N ALA A 120 8.23 21.29 -24.59
CA ALA A 120 8.77 21.78 -23.31
C ALA A 120 8.32 23.21 -22.96
N ASP A 121 7.84 23.99 -23.93
CA ASP A 121 7.34 25.35 -23.72
C ASP A 121 5.84 25.43 -23.39
N ASP A 122 5.06 24.36 -23.66
CA ASP A 122 3.63 24.24 -23.26
C ASP A 122 3.45 23.31 -22.04
N VAL A 123 4.57 22.90 -21.43
CA VAL A 123 4.63 22.27 -20.12
C VAL A 123 5.14 23.30 -19.15
N ASP A 124 4.27 23.76 -18.27
CA ASP A 124 4.76 24.19 -16.97
C ASP A 124 5.29 22.92 -16.26
N ASN A 125 6.60 22.74 -16.32
CA ASN A 125 7.47 21.78 -15.62
C ASN A 125 6.80 20.54 -14.98
N GLY A 126 6.20 19.68 -15.80
CA GLY A 126 5.65 18.39 -15.42
C GLY A 126 6.40 17.21 -16.06
N THR A 127 7.74 17.18 -15.99
CA THR A 127 8.50 15.98 -16.38
C THR A 127 9.46 15.56 -15.27
N LEU A 128 9.13 14.40 -14.71
CA LEU A 128 10.00 13.39 -14.14
C LEU A 128 11.42 13.43 -14.73
N GLN A 129 12.32 14.05 -14.00
CA GLN A 129 13.75 13.82 -14.12
C GLN A 129 14.26 13.74 -12.67
N GLY A 130 15.07 12.73 -12.36
CA GLY A 130 15.75 12.64 -11.08
C GLY A 130 16.66 13.84 -10.93
N THR A 131 16.12 14.93 -10.40
CA THR A 131 16.81 16.18 -10.14
C THR A 131 16.77 16.37 -8.64
N THR A 132 17.97 16.58 -8.10
CA THR A 132 18.25 17.23 -6.83
C THR A 132 17.02 17.97 -6.33
N GLU A 133 16.52 17.54 -5.18
CA GLU A 133 15.40 18.10 -4.44
C GLU A 133 15.53 19.63 -4.40
N THR A 134 14.96 20.31 -5.40
CA THR A 134 14.76 21.75 -5.29
C THR A 134 13.64 21.89 -4.30
N ASP A 135 14.00 22.36 -3.11
CA ASP A 135 13.11 22.91 -2.09
C ASP A 135 12.22 23.98 -2.74
N ASP A 136 11.19 23.55 -3.46
CA ASP A 136 10.19 24.46 -4.00
C ASP A 136 9.41 25.00 -2.81
N ILE A 137 9.74 26.24 -2.45
CA ILE A 137 9.15 27.02 -1.37
C ILE A 137 7.63 27.20 -1.57
N ASN A 138 7.14 27.01 -2.81
CA ASN A 138 5.75 27.19 -3.21
C ASN A 138 4.96 25.89 -3.45
N ALA A 139 5.53 24.70 -3.22
CA ALA A 139 4.75 23.47 -3.29
C ALA A 139 3.72 23.44 -2.14
N GLN A 140 2.43 23.46 -2.47
CA GLN A 140 1.34 23.38 -1.48
C GLN A 140 1.41 22.04 -0.75
N ASN A 141 1.96 22.02 0.46
CA ASN A 141 1.76 20.88 1.35
C ASN A 141 1.35 21.36 2.74
N TYR A 142 0.22 20.81 3.21
CA TYR A 142 -0.52 21.07 4.44
C TYR A 142 -1.06 22.48 4.72
N VAL A 143 -0.62 23.53 4.01
CA VAL A 143 -1.16 24.89 4.23
C VAL A 143 -2.67 24.93 3.98
N ASN A 144 -3.42 25.59 4.86
CA ASN A 144 -4.89 25.64 4.93
C ASN A 144 -5.59 24.32 5.29
N MET A 145 -4.86 23.25 5.66
CA MET A 145 -5.49 22.06 6.18
C MET A 145 -5.95 22.24 7.63
N GLU A 146 -7.16 21.77 7.90
CA GLU A 146 -7.69 21.64 9.25
C GLU A 146 -7.39 20.25 9.81
N THR A 147 -6.80 20.17 11.00
CA THR A 147 -6.49 18.92 11.69
C THR A 147 -6.81 19.05 13.18
N GLY A 148 -7.40 18.00 13.76
CA GLY A 148 -7.54 17.88 15.21
C GLY A 148 -6.20 17.55 15.86
N LEU A 149 -5.70 18.40 16.75
CA LEU A 149 -4.50 18.14 17.52
C LEU A 149 -4.86 17.83 18.97
N ARG A 150 -4.31 16.74 19.50
CA ARG A 150 -4.51 16.36 20.90
C ARG A 150 -3.77 17.34 21.82
N ARG A 151 -4.48 18.03 22.71
CA ARG A 151 -3.91 19.02 23.64
C ARG A 151 -4.62 18.97 25.01
N GLY A 152 -3.86 19.15 26.10
CA GLY A 152 -4.36 19.12 27.48
C GLY A 152 -4.10 17.79 28.22
N GLN A 153 -4.40 17.73 29.52
CA GLN A 153 -4.20 16.52 30.35
C GLN A 153 -5.12 15.36 29.96
N GLU A 154 -6.29 15.64 29.39
CA GLU A 154 -7.27 14.63 28.93
C GLU A 154 -7.10 14.20 27.46
N GLY A 155 -6.13 14.77 26.73
CA GLY A 155 -5.89 14.39 25.34
C GLY A 155 -7.04 14.71 24.39
N GLU A 156 -7.84 15.74 24.70
CA GLU A 156 -8.93 16.21 23.84
C GLU A 156 -8.40 16.68 22.49
N LEU A 157 -9.08 16.30 21.41
CA LEU A 157 -8.80 16.75 20.05
C LEU A 157 -9.34 18.16 19.86
N GLN A 158 -8.45 19.13 19.66
CA GLN A 158 -8.83 20.52 19.35
C GLN A 158 -8.62 20.80 17.86
N PRO A 159 -9.59 21.41 17.17
CA PRO A 159 -9.42 21.78 15.76
C PRO A 159 -8.34 22.86 15.62
N ALA A 160 -7.46 22.66 14.65
CA ALA A 160 -6.37 23.56 14.35
C ALA A 160 -6.16 23.67 12.84
N VAL A 161 -5.77 24.85 12.37
CA VAL A 161 -5.56 25.17 10.96
C VAL A 161 -4.08 25.45 10.71
N VAL A 162 -3.51 24.81 9.70
CA VAL A 162 -2.12 25.05 9.29
C VAL A 162 -2.05 26.34 8.49
N HIS A 163 -1.32 27.34 8.97
CA HIS A 163 -1.35 28.67 8.36
C HIS A 163 -0.22 28.90 7.36
N ARG A 164 1.02 28.50 7.70
CA ARG A 164 2.19 28.69 6.83
C ARG A 164 3.37 27.78 7.20
N ARG A 165 4.27 27.55 6.25
CA ARG A 165 5.58 26.94 6.51
C ARG A 165 6.45 27.90 7.34
N LEU A 166 7.26 27.35 8.23
CA LEU A 166 8.21 28.11 9.04
C LEU A 166 9.50 28.34 8.24
N VAL A 167 10.04 29.54 8.39
CA VAL A 167 11.23 30.03 7.69
C VAL A 167 12.14 30.65 8.75
N ASP A 168 13.45 30.44 8.63
CA ASP A 168 14.46 31.01 9.51
C ASP A 168 14.65 32.52 9.26
N ALA A 169 15.40 33.21 10.12
CA ALA A 169 15.71 34.64 10.01
C ALA A 169 16.37 35.04 8.69
N GLU A 170 17.02 34.08 8.02
CA GLU A 170 17.73 34.24 6.75
C GLU A 170 16.85 33.92 5.53
N GLY A 171 15.56 33.61 5.72
CA GLY A 171 14.64 33.33 4.62
C GLY A 171 14.68 31.88 4.12
N ASN A 172 15.48 31.01 4.75
CA ASN A 172 15.55 29.59 4.40
C ASN A 172 14.43 28.79 5.10
N PRO A 173 13.75 27.88 4.41
CA PRO A 173 12.69 27.09 5.01
C PRO A 173 13.24 26.14 6.08
N MET A 174 12.54 26.03 7.21
CA MET A 174 12.95 25.15 8.31
C MET A 174 12.51 23.70 8.07
N GLY A 175 13.47 22.79 8.05
CA GLY A 175 13.28 21.34 7.86
C GLY A 175 13.42 20.88 6.41
N VAL A 176 13.77 19.60 6.25
CA VAL A 176 14.12 18.96 4.97
C VAL A 176 12.92 18.18 4.44
N ALA A 177 12.66 18.35 3.13
CA ALA A 177 11.66 17.59 2.39
C ALA A 177 12.00 16.09 2.37
N ASN A 178 10.99 15.24 2.37
CA ASN A 178 11.19 13.83 2.06
C ASN A 178 10.00 13.30 1.26
N ASN A 179 10.25 12.44 0.28
CA ASN A 179 9.19 11.74 -0.46
C ASN A 179 8.33 10.85 0.46
N ASN A 180 8.91 10.30 1.52
CA ASN A 180 8.14 9.60 2.54
C ASN A 180 7.59 10.60 3.57
N GLN A 181 6.27 10.73 3.60
CA GLN A 181 5.52 11.65 4.47
C GLN A 181 5.80 11.44 5.97
N LEU A 182 6.17 10.23 6.39
CA LEU A 182 6.54 9.91 7.77
C LEU A 182 7.95 10.40 8.14
N LEU A 183 8.82 10.63 7.15
CA LEU A 183 10.18 11.11 7.32
C LEU A 183 10.33 12.60 6.98
N ASP A 184 9.23 13.27 6.63
CA ASP A 184 9.23 14.69 6.30
C ASP A 184 9.41 15.53 7.57
N THR A 185 10.46 16.36 7.60
CA THR A 185 10.84 17.18 8.77
C THR A 185 10.50 18.66 8.59
N ARG A 186 9.81 19.04 7.51
CA ARG A 186 9.38 20.43 7.26
C ARG A 186 8.52 20.96 8.40
N GLN A 187 8.78 22.17 8.85
CA GLN A 187 8.06 22.77 9.97
C GLN A 187 6.96 23.75 9.52
N TYR A 188 5.82 23.70 10.20
CA TYR A 188 4.65 24.51 9.92
C TYR A 188 4.14 25.19 11.19
N LYS A 189 3.64 26.42 11.01
CA LYS A 189 2.91 27.14 12.05
C LYS A 189 1.43 26.77 11.96
N VAL A 190 0.92 26.23 13.05
CA VAL A 190 -0.47 25.82 13.21
C VAL A 190 -1.16 26.74 14.21
N GLU A 191 -2.37 27.17 13.89
CA GLU A 191 -3.21 28.02 14.71
C GLU A 191 -4.45 27.26 15.17
N TYR A 192 -4.73 27.28 16.47
CA TYR A 192 -5.90 26.63 17.05
C TYR A 192 -7.10 27.59 17.06
N GLU A 193 -8.32 27.05 17.25
CA GLU A 193 -9.53 27.87 17.38
C GLU A 193 -9.49 28.86 18.57
N ASP A 194 -8.63 28.62 19.57
CA ASP A 194 -8.39 29.53 20.69
C ASP A 194 -7.44 30.70 20.37
N GLY A 195 -6.94 30.79 19.13
CA GLY A 195 -5.98 31.80 18.66
C GLY A 195 -4.53 31.55 19.11
N SER A 196 -4.27 30.46 19.84
CA SER A 196 -2.90 30.06 20.16
C SER A 196 -2.22 29.45 18.94
N THR A 197 -0.90 29.58 18.86
CA THR A 197 -0.12 29.03 17.73
C THR A 197 0.95 28.07 18.22
N LYS A 198 1.14 26.96 17.50
CA LYS A 198 2.18 25.97 17.77
C LYS A 198 2.92 25.63 16.50
N VAL A 199 4.21 25.38 16.62
CA VAL A 199 5.04 24.86 15.51
C VAL A 199 5.01 23.34 15.55
N LEU A 200 4.73 22.71 14.41
CA LEU A 200 4.72 21.25 14.23
C LEU A 200 5.45 20.86 12.97
N ALA A 201 6.06 19.68 12.99
CA ALA A 201 6.68 19.07 11.82
C ALA A 201 5.64 18.39 10.91
N ALA A 202 5.98 18.21 9.64
CA ALA A 202 5.12 17.65 8.61
C ALA A 202 4.72 16.20 8.91
N ASN A 203 5.66 15.36 9.37
CA ASN A 203 5.37 14.00 9.81
C ASN A 203 4.30 13.95 10.91
N LEU A 204 4.42 14.80 11.94
CA LEU A 204 3.44 14.88 13.02
C LEU A 204 2.07 15.35 12.51
N LEU A 205 2.03 16.29 11.56
CA LEU A 205 0.79 16.72 10.93
C LEU A 205 0.13 15.59 10.12
N ALA A 206 0.92 14.87 9.34
CA ALA A 206 0.47 13.72 8.57
C ALA A 206 -0.09 12.60 9.46
N GLU A 207 0.61 12.27 10.55
CA GLU A 207 0.15 11.29 11.53
C GLU A 207 -1.20 11.69 12.14
N ASN A 208 -1.36 12.95 12.56
CA ASN A 208 -2.62 13.41 13.13
C ASN A 208 -3.76 13.44 12.10
N LEU A 209 -3.45 13.79 10.85
CA LEU A 209 -4.42 13.75 9.75
C LEU A 209 -4.88 12.31 9.44
N LEU A 210 -3.94 11.36 9.35
CA LEU A 210 -4.23 9.96 9.10
C LEU A 210 -5.04 9.34 10.25
N ALA A 211 -4.76 9.71 11.49
CA ALA A 211 -5.51 9.24 12.65
C ALA A 211 -6.97 9.71 12.71
N GLN A 212 -7.38 10.66 11.85
CA GLN A 212 -8.73 11.23 11.79
C GLN A 212 -9.55 10.76 10.60
N VAL A 213 -8.99 9.88 9.76
CA VAL A 213 -9.64 9.32 8.57
C VAL A 213 -10.04 7.87 8.85
N ASP A 214 -11.33 7.57 8.68
CA ASP A 214 -11.86 6.21 8.79
C ASP A 214 -11.48 5.33 7.58
N GLU A 215 -11.70 4.02 7.70
CA GLU A 215 -11.50 3.01 6.64
C GLU A 215 -12.23 3.30 5.32
N HIS A 216 -13.22 4.21 5.35
CA HIS A 216 -13.98 4.68 4.19
C HIS A 216 -13.49 6.03 3.62
N GLY A 217 -12.37 6.57 4.11
CA GLY A 217 -11.83 7.86 3.64
C GLY A 217 -12.59 9.09 4.14
N HIS A 218 -13.52 8.92 5.09
CA HIS A 218 -14.27 10.03 5.69
C HIS A 218 -13.52 10.60 6.89
N ARG A 219 -13.46 11.93 6.94
CA ARG A 219 -12.92 12.68 8.08
C ARG A 219 -13.91 12.55 9.23
N HIS A 220 -13.46 12.15 10.42
CA HIS A 220 -14.25 12.29 11.62
C HIS A 220 -14.48 13.77 11.91
N LEU A 221 -15.60 14.32 11.42
CA LEU A 221 -16.02 15.67 11.76
C LEU A 221 -16.24 15.72 13.27
N LEU A 222 -15.34 16.42 13.96
CA LEU A 222 -15.45 16.71 15.37
C LEU A 222 -16.71 17.56 15.56
N ARG A 223 -17.82 16.90 15.88
CA ARG A 223 -19.15 17.52 16.00
C ARG A 223 -19.07 18.53 17.14
N LYS A 224 -18.94 19.83 16.81
CA LYS A 224 -19.03 20.93 17.77
C LYS A 224 -20.28 20.70 18.61
N ARG A 225 -20.09 20.32 19.89
CA ARG A 225 -21.18 20.22 20.86
C ARG A 225 -21.70 21.64 21.03
N SER A 226 -22.83 21.95 20.39
CA SER A 226 -23.60 23.15 20.67
C SER A 226 -23.81 23.25 22.18
N ARG A 227 -23.13 24.20 22.84
CA ARG A 227 -23.44 24.57 24.21
C ARG A 227 -24.80 25.23 24.20
N ASN A 228 -25.84 24.47 24.48
CA ASN A 228 -27.15 25.00 24.79
C ASN A 228 -27.68 24.25 26.01
N ILE A 229 -27.37 24.76 27.20
CA ILE A 229 -28.18 24.64 28.42
C ILE A 229 -27.98 25.97 29.15
N VAL A 230 -28.83 26.96 28.83
CA VAL A 230 -29.22 27.98 29.80
C VAL A 230 -30.45 27.41 30.47
N LEU A 231 -30.24 26.72 31.59
CA LEU A 231 -31.30 26.30 32.48
C LEU A 231 -31.72 27.55 33.26
N MET A 232 -32.64 28.33 32.70
CA MET A 232 -33.26 29.45 33.39
C MET A 232 -34.27 28.87 34.40
N ARG A 233 -33.76 28.46 35.56
CA ARG A 233 -34.56 28.38 36.79
C ARG A 233 -34.60 29.79 37.38
N ARG A 234 -35.77 30.41 37.43
CA ARG A 234 -36.15 31.36 38.49
C ARG A 234 -37.66 31.55 38.53
N GLN A 235 -38.20 31.15 39.68
CA GLN A 235 -39.41 31.55 40.42
C GLN A 235 -40.72 31.73 39.64
#